data_AF-A0A7K7LC17-F1
#
_entry.id   AF-A0A7K7LC17-F1
#
_cell.length_a   1.000
_cell.length_b   1.000
_cell.length_c   1.000
_cell.angle_alpha   90.00
_cell.angle_beta   90.00
_cell.angle_gamma   90.00
#
_symmetry.space_group_name_H-M   'P 1'
#
loop_
_entity.id
_entity.type
_entity.pdbx_description
1 polymer ?
#
loop_
_entity_poly.entity_id
_entity_poly.type
_entity_poly.pdbx_seq_one_letter_code
_entity_poly.pdbx_strand_id
1 'polypeptide(L)'
;MTLTHSCNTPWADNWLVDTAEESPVHHGLSAFGKTVVEEMNRLGMIVDLAHVSVDTMWMVLNISKAPVIFSHSSAYGLCPHRRNVPDDVLRMVGAKEGLVMVNFYNDYVTCSDKANLTDVANHMDYVKKVAGPQSVGFGGDYDGVT
;
A
#
# COMPACT_ATOMS: atom_id res chain seq x y z
N MET A 1 -1.29 11.76 2.87
CA MET A 1 -0.26 11.99 1.84
C MET A 1 0.34 10.64 1.49
N THR A 2 0.36 10.31 0.20
CA THR A 2 1.05 9.12 -0.32
C THR A 2 2.55 9.39 -0.32
N LEU A 3 3.35 8.49 0.25
CA LEU A 3 4.76 8.80 0.53
C LEU A 3 5.65 8.83 -0.72
N THR A 4 5.26 8.08 -1.74
CA THR A 4 5.88 8.06 -3.06
C THR A 4 4.80 7.98 -4.13
N HIS A 5 5.18 8.19 -5.38
CA HIS A 5 4.45 7.64 -6.54
C HIS A 5 5.35 6.56 -7.17
N SER A 6 5.38 6.41 -8.48
CA SER A 6 6.33 5.55 -9.20
C SER A 6 7.75 6.14 -9.33
N CYS A 7 8.25 6.77 -8.26
CA CYS A 7 9.63 7.25 -8.17
C CYS A 7 10.06 7.40 -6.70
N ASN A 8 11.35 7.19 -6.44
CA ASN A 8 11.94 7.40 -5.12
C ASN A 8 11.91 8.89 -4.77
N THR A 9 11.64 9.19 -3.52
CA THR A 9 11.85 10.53 -2.96
C THR A 9 13.16 10.55 -2.17
N PRO A 10 13.69 11.73 -1.78
CA PRO A 10 14.80 11.80 -0.83
C PRO A 10 14.50 11.19 0.56
N TRP A 11 13.29 10.69 0.79
CA TRP A 11 12.83 10.27 2.10
C TRP A 11 12.10 8.92 2.15
N ALA A 12 11.70 8.34 1.01
CA ALA A 12 11.09 7.01 0.93
C ALA A 12 11.35 6.33 -0.44
N ASP A 13 11.49 5.01 -0.41
CA ASP A 13 11.60 4.16 -1.60
C ASP A 13 10.22 3.73 -2.14
N ASN A 14 10.09 3.69 -3.46
CA ASN A 14 8.87 3.32 -4.18
C ASN A 14 8.86 1.84 -4.62
N TRP A 15 7.69 1.34 -5.01
CA TRP A 15 7.43 -0.05 -5.35
C TRP A 15 8.30 -0.63 -6.48
N LEU A 16 8.85 0.20 -7.39
CA LEU A 16 9.72 -0.26 -8.48
C LEU A 16 11.03 -0.89 -7.97
N VAL A 17 11.46 -0.57 -6.74
CA VAL A 17 12.64 -1.23 -6.16
C VAL A 17 12.39 -2.71 -5.86
N ASP A 18 11.11 -3.12 -5.75
CA ASP A 18 10.72 -4.51 -5.51
C ASP A 18 10.57 -5.32 -6.81
N THR A 19 10.64 -4.68 -7.99
CA THR A 19 10.64 -5.34 -9.32
C THR A 19 12.04 -5.51 -9.91
N ALA A 20 13.09 -5.01 -9.23
CA ALA A 20 14.46 -4.88 -9.73
C ALA A 20 14.61 -3.93 -10.93
N GLU A 21 13.59 -3.12 -11.24
CA GLU A 21 13.69 -2.02 -12.22
C GLU A 21 14.46 -0.82 -11.66
N GLU A 22 14.37 -0.60 -10.35
CA GLU A 22 15.15 0.41 -9.62
C GLU A 22 15.94 -0.21 -8.48
N SER A 23 17.02 0.45 -8.06
CA SER A 23 17.75 0.09 -6.85
C SER A 23 17.19 0.86 -5.64
N PRO A 24 17.05 0.22 -4.46
CA PRO A 24 16.65 0.92 -3.24
C PRO A 24 17.68 2.00 -2.87
N VAL A 25 17.19 3.18 -2.49
CA VAL A 25 18.04 4.30 -2.06
C VAL A 25 18.18 4.32 -0.54
N HIS A 26 17.09 4.02 0.18
CA HIS A 26 17.04 4.10 1.64
C HIS A 26 16.80 2.75 2.31
N HIS A 27 16.47 1.71 1.53
CA HIS A 27 15.92 0.44 2.01
C HIS A 27 14.65 0.67 2.85
N GLY A 28 13.73 1.47 2.29
CA GLY A 28 12.49 1.88 2.96
C GLY A 28 12.44 3.38 3.20
N LEU A 29 12.61 3.80 4.46
CA LEU A 29 12.63 5.22 4.85
C LEU A 29 14.04 5.71 5.19
N SER A 30 14.36 6.93 4.74
CA SER A 30 15.54 7.64 5.23
C SER A 30 15.36 8.08 6.69
N ALA A 31 16.44 8.56 7.33
CA ALA A 31 16.34 9.19 8.65
C ALA A 31 15.35 10.37 8.65
N PHE A 32 15.36 11.18 7.60
CA PHE A 32 14.40 12.27 7.42
C PHE A 32 12.98 11.75 7.14
N GLY A 33 12.82 10.65 6.39
CA GLY A 33 11.53 10.02 6.15
C GLY A 33 10.81 9.56 7.43
N LYS A 34 11.56 9.07 8.42
CA LYS A 34 10.99 8.76 9.74
C LYS A 34 10.43 10.02 10.42
N THR A 35 11.15 11.14 10.34
CA THR A 35 10.66 12.44 10.84
C THR A 35 9.43 12.93 10.07
N VAL A 36 9.35 12.70 8.76
CA VAL A 36 8.15 13.01 7.97
C VAL A 36 6.93 12.25 8.50
N VAL A 37 7.04 10.94 8.76
CA VAL A 37 5.95 10.14 9.32
C VAL A 37 5.55 10.62 10.72
N GLU A 38 6.52 10.92 11.57
CA GLU A 38 6.26 11.46 12.91
C GLU A 38 5.50 12.79 12.86
N GLU A 39 5.89 13.68 11.94
CA GLU A 39 5.25 14.98 11.76
C GLU A 39 3.84 14.86 11.18
N MET A 40 3.62 13.92 10.25
CA MET A 40 2.28 13.59 9.77
C MET A 40 1.38 13.11 10.91
N ASN A 41 1.87 12.24 11.79
CA ASN A 41 1.14 11.83 12.99
C ASN A 41 0.84 13.02 13.91
N ARG A 42 1.82 13.92 14.14
CA ARG A 42 1.65 15.11 14.98
C ARG A 42 0.56 16.05 14.44
N LEU A 43 0.48 16.20 13.11
CA LEU A 43 -0.49 17.05 12.43
C LEU A 43 -1.87 16.41 12.28
N GLY A 44 -2.02 15.11 12.54
CA GLY A 44 -3.24 14.36 12.23
C GLY A 44 -3.43 14.15 10.72
N MET A 45 -2.34 14.15 9.95
CA MET A 45 -2.36 13.84 8.52
C MET A 45 -2.26 12.34 8.31
N ILE A 46 -3.19 11.77 7.53
CA ILE A 46 -3.19 10.34 7.22
C ILE A 46 -1.99 9.99 6.35
N VAL A 47 -1.25 8.94 6.75
CA VAL A 47 -0.19 8.34 5.96
C VAL A 47 -0.79 7.34 4.98
N ASP A 48 -0.47 7.50 3.70
CA ASP A 48 -0.90 6.59 2.64
C ASP A 48 0.31 5.83 2.06
N LEU A 49 0.17 4.50 2.03
CA LEU A 49 1.19 3.53 1.64
C LEU A 49 0.98 2.95 0.23
N ALA A 50 0.04 3.48 -0.55
CA ALA A 50 0.07 3.24 -1.98
C ALA A 50 1.44 3.67 -2.58
N HIS A 51 1.90 2.96 -3.61
CA HIS A 51 3.16 3.14 -4.34
C HIS A 51 4.47 2.91 -3.59
N VAL A 52 4.46 2.70 -2.28
CA VAL A 52 5.73 2.52 -1.56
C VAL A 52 6.28 1.10 -1.74
N SER A 53 7.57 0.92 -1.48
CA SER A 53 8.17 -0.41 -1.39
C SER A 53 7.70 -1.20 -0.16
N VAL A 54 7.85 -2.52 -0.17
CA VAL A 54 7.52 -3.39 0.98
C VAL A 54 8.32 -2.99 2.23
N ASP A 55 9.60 -2.64 2.09
CA ASP A 55 10.42 -2.15 3.21
C ASP A 55 9.84 -0.85 3.81
N THR A 56 9.39 0.07 2.96
CA THR A 56 8.72 1.30 3.42
C THR A 56 7.41 0.98 4.16
N MET A 57 6.59 0.04 3.66
CA MET A 57 5.36 -0.38 4.34
C MET A 57 5.65 -0.84 5.77
N TRP A 58 6.63 -1.73 5.94
CA TRP A 58 7.04 -2.25 7.24
C TRP A 58 7.56 -1.16 8.17
N MET A 59 8.45 -0.30 7.69
CA MET A 59 9.00 0.77 8.52
C MET A 59 7.92 1.73 9.00
N VAL A 60 7.00 2.15 8.12
CA VAL A 60 5.91 3.06 8.48
C VAL A 60 4.96 2.40 9.47
N LEU A 61 4.52 1.17 9.23
CA LEU A 61 3.60 0.46 10.15
C LEU A 61 4.21 0.23 11.54
N ASN A 62 5.54 0.12 11.61
CA ASN A 62 6.25 -0.03 12.88
C ASN A 62 6.37 1.28 13.66
N ILE A 63 6.59 2.42 12.99
CA ILE A 63 6.83 3.71 13.65
C ILE A 63 5.59 4.60 13.79
N SER A 64 4.59 4.43 12.92
CA SER A 64 3.38 5.26 12.93
C SER A 64 2.60 5.04 14.23
N LYS A 65 2.21 6.15 14.85
CA LYS A 65 1.40 6.21 16.08
C LYS A 65 -0.11 6.25 15.77
N ALA A 66 -0.48 6.46 14.51
CA ALA A 66 -1.86 6.49 14.04
C ALA A 66 -2.08 5.41 12.95
N PRO A 67 -3.33 4.97 12.73
CA PRO A 67 -3.67 4.12 11.61
C PRO A 67 -3.24 4.72 10.27
N VAL A 68 -2.87 3.84 9.34
CA VAL A 68 -2.45 4.20 7.99
C VAL A 68 -3.45 3.67 6.97
N ILE A 69 -3.39 4.18 5.75
CA ILE A 69 -4.19 3.66 4.64
C ILE A 69 -3.32 3.18 3.50
N PHE A 70 -3.89 2.33 2.67
CA PHE A 70 -3.50 2.14 1.28
C PHE A 70 -4.67 2.65 0.46
N SER A 71 -4.56 3.85 -0.12
CA SER A 71 -5.70 4.53 -0.74
C SER A 71 -6.21 3.88 -2.03
N HIS A 72 -5.36 3.10 -2.69
CA HIS A 72 -5.67 2.36 -3.91
C HIS A 72 -4.65 1.21 -4.11
N SER A 73 -4.84 0.08 -3.42
CA SER A 73 -3.99 -1.12 -3.59
C SER A 73 -4.79 -2.39 -3.35
N SER A 74 -4.41 -3.48 -4.00
CA SER A 74 -5.08 -4.78 -3.92
C SER A 74 -4.24 -5.79 -3.13
N ALA A 75 -4.63 -7.06 -3.12
CA ALA A 75 -4.02 -8.10 -2.27
C ALA A 75 -3.00 -8.94 -3.06
N TYR A 76 -1.75 -8.99 -2.58
CA TYR A 76 -0.66 -9.69 -3.28
C TYR A 76 -0.90 -11.20 -3.38
N GLY A 77 -1.54 -11.80 -2.36
CA GLY A 77 -1.85 -13.23 -2.34
C GLY A 77 -2.83 -13.70 -3.42
N LEU A 78 -3.56 -12.79 -4.07
CA LEU A 78 -4.41 -13.11 -5.23
C LEU A 78 -3.76 -12.72 -6.56
N CYS A 79 -3.12 -11.55 -6.60
CA CYS A 79 -2.38 -11.07 -7.76
C CYS A 79 -0.99 -10.59 -7.29
N PRO A 80 0.10 -11.33 -7.58
CA PRO A 80 1.45 -11.05 -7.08
C PRO A 80 2.15 -9.88 -7.80
N HIS A 81 1.44 -8.75 -7.91
CA HIS A 81 1.97 -7.49 -8.42
C HIS A 81 2.59 -6.68 -7.29
N ARG A 82 3.74 -6.03 -7.49
CA ARG A 82 4.47 -5.30 -6.42
C ARG A 82 3.75 -4.05 -5.88
N ARG A 83 2.73 -3.56 -6.60
CA ARG A 83 1.79 -2.53 -6.08
C ARG A 83 0.80 -3.07 -5.05
N ASN A 84 0.64 -4.38 -4.93
CA ASN A 84 -0.31 -5.01 -4.02
C ASN A 84 0.31 -5.33 -2.67
N VAL A 85 -0.55 -5.39 -1.65
CA VAL A 85 -0.15 -5.52 -0.24
C VAL A 85 0.11 -6.99 0.09
N PRO A 86 1.32 -7.36 0.56
CA PRO A 86 1.65 -8.71 1.04
C PRO A 86 0.85 -9.13 2.28
N ASP A 87 0.65 -10.44 2.49
CA ASP A 87 -0.17 -10.97 3.58
C ASP A 87 0.33 -10.61 4.98
N ASP A 88 1.64 -10.59 5.16
CA ASP A 88 2.27 -10.20 6.42
C ASP A 88 2.05 -8.70 6.72
N VAL A 89 2.13 -7.85 5.70
CA VAL A 89 1.74 -6.43 5.78
C VAL A 89 0.24 -6.29 6.05
N LEU A 90 -0.63 -7.04 5.36
CA LEU A 90 -2.08 -7.04 5.60
C LEU A 90 -2.44 -7.39 7.05
N ARG A 91 -1.79 -8.40 7.64
CA ARG A 91 -1.99 -8.74 9.07
C ARG A 91 -1.59 -7.58 9.97
N MET A 92 -0.49 -6.90 9.67
CA MET A 92 -0.05 -5.73 10.43
C MET A 92 -1.01 -4.54 10.27
N VAL A 93 -1.56 -4.31 9.08
CA VAL A 93 -2.61 -3.31 8.84
C VAL A 93 -3.82 -3.58 9.73
N GLY A 94 -4.29 -4.83 9.76
CA GLY A 94 -5.41 -5.22 10.62
C GLY A 94 -5.13 -5.01 12.11
N ALA A 95 -3.93 -5.39 12.57
CA ALA A 95 -3.50 -5.19 13.96
C ALA A 95 -3.32 -3.71 14.35
N LYS A 96 -3.11 -2.82 13.36
CA LYS A 96 -2.93 -1.38 13.54
C LYS A 96 -4.19 -0.58 13.17
N GLU A 97 -5.32 -1.25 12.99
CA GLU A 97 -6.61 -0.65 12.62
C GLU A 97 -6.55 0.22 11.35
N GLY A 98 -5.62 -0.13 10.44
CA GLY A 98 -5.47 0.56 9.15
C GLY A 98 -6.48 0.08 8.11
N LEU A 99 -6.46 0.72 6.94
CA LEU A 99 -7.42 0.49 5.87
C LEU A 99 -6.73 0.17 4.54
N VAL A 100 -7.15 -0.89 3.85
CA VAL A 100 -6.79 -1.13 2.45
C VAL A 100 -7.99 -0.85 1.56
N MET A 101 -7.85 0.16 0.71
CA MET A 101 -8.86 0.56 -0.25
C MET A 101 -8.55 -0.12 -1.59
N VAL A 102 -9.34 -1.14 -1.94
CA VAL A 102 -9.08 -2.06 -3.06
C VAL A 102 -9.14 -1.30 -4.40
N ASN A 103 -8.09 -1.45 -5.22
CA ASN A 103 -7.96 -0.84 -6.54
C ASN A 103 -8.79 -1.59 -7.60
N PHE A 104 -9.24 -0.90 -8.65
CA PHE A 104 -10.00 -1.47 -9.76
C PHE A 104 -9.18 -1.66 -11.04
N TYR A 105 -7.89 -1.34 -11.03
CA TYR A 105 -7.01 -1.53 -12.17
C TYR A 105 -6.73 -3.00 -12.45
N ASN A 106 -6.93 -3.42 -13.70
CA ASN A 106 -6.90 -4.83 -14.11
C ASN A 106 -5.59 -5.52 -13.70
N ASP A 107 -4.44 -4.89 -13.96
CA ASP A 107 -3.12 -5.47 -13.65
C ASP A 107 -2.91 -5.70 -12.15
N TYR A 108 -3.63 -4.99 -11.28
CA TYR A 108 -3.52 -5.13 -9.82
C TYR A 108 -4.60 -6.06 -9.26
N VAL A 109 -5.65 -6.36 -10.03
CA VAL A 109 -6.78 -7.21 -9.62
C VAL A 109 -6.63 -8.64 -10.15
N THR A 110 -6.18 -8.82 -11.38
CA THR A 110 -6.06 -10.16 -12.00
C THR A 110 -4.66 -10.46 -12.50
N CYS A 111 -3.72 -9.51 -12.41
CA CYS A 111 -2.40 -9.62 -13.03
C CYS A 111 -2.51 -9.92 -14.54
N SER A 112 -3.57 -9.39 -15.16
CA SER A 112 -3.94 -9.56 -16.56
C SER A 112 -4.64 -8.29 -17.04
N ASP A 113 -4.74 -8.15 -18.36
CA ASP A 113 -5.43 -7.04 -19.04
C ASP A 113 -6.96 -6.95 -18.80
N LYS A 114 -7.55 -7.91 -18.09
CA LYS A 114 -9.00 -8.04 -17.88
C LYS A 114 -9.32 -8.41 -16.46
N ALA A 115 -10.23 -7.64 -15.85
CA ALA A 115 -10.87 -7.96 -14.58
C ALA A 115 -12.38 -7.73 -14.69
N ASN A 116 -13.14 -8.39 -13.82
CA ASN A 116 -14.56 -8.13 -13.63
C ASN A 116 -14.87 -7.85 -12.15
N LEU A 117 -16.13 -7.50 -11.86
CA LEU A 117 -16.56 -7.15 -10.50
C LEU A 117 -16.28 -8.26 -9.46
N THR A 118 -16.38 -9.54 -9.85
CA THR A 118 -16.10 -10.67 -8.98
C THR A 118 -14.64 -10.68 -8.54
N ASP A 119 -13.72 -10.33 -9.44
CA ASP A 119 -12.29 -10.30 -9.11
C ASP A 119 -11.99 -9.21 -8.08
N VAL A 120 -12.59 -8.03 -8.23
CA VAL A 120 -12.51 -6.95 -7.23
C VAL A 120 -13.12 -7.40 -5.89
N ALA A 121 -14.30 -8.04 -5.91
CA ALA A 121 -14.94 -8.57 -4.72
C ALA A 121 -14.08 -9.63 -4.02
N ASN A 122 -13.40 -10.50 -4.77
CA ASN A 122 -12.47 -11.49 -4.23
C ASN A 122 -11.32 -10.82 -3.47
N HIS A 123 -10.78 -9.71 -3.97
CA HIS A 123 -9.79 -8.92 -3.24
C HIS A 123 -10.34 -8.33 -1.94
N MET A 124 -11.56 -7.79 -1.95
CA MET A 124 -12.20 -7.29 -0.74
C MET A 124 -12.40 -8.40 0.31
N ASP A 125 -12.88 -9.57 -0.10
CA ASP A 125 -13.04 -10.74 0.77
C ASP A 125 -11.70 -11.26 1.29
N TYR A 126 -10.65 -11.21 0.47
CA TYR A 126 -9.31 -11.60 0.88
C TYR A 126 -8.73 -10.66 1.94
N VAL A 127 -8.80 -9.34 1.72
CA VAL A 127 -8.35 -8.36 2.73
C VAL A 127 -9.17 -8.52 4.01
N LYS A 128 -10.49 -8.68 3.92
CA LYS A 128 -11.37 -8.96 5.08
C LYS A 128 -10.92 -10.21 5.84
N LYS A 129 -10.56 -11.28 5.13
CA LYS A 129 -10.12 -12.55 5.73
C LYS A 129 -8.79 -12.40 6.48
N VAL A 130 -7.85 -11.61 5.96
CA VAL A 130 -6.49 -11.50 6.50
C VAL A 130 -6.34 -10.36 7.52
N ALA A 131 -6.90 -9.18 7.22
CA ALA A 131 -6.76 -7.96 8.00
C ALA A 131 -8.01 -7.60 8.84
N GLY A 132 -9.11 -8.33 8.65
CA GLY A 132 -10.39 -8.08 9.33
C GLY A 132 -11.33 -7.16 8.53
N PRO A 133 -12.65 -7.22 8.78
CA PRO A 133 -13.66 -6.50 8.00
C PRO A 133 -13.57 -4.97 8.13
N GLN A 134 -13.01 -4.45 9.22
CA GLN A 134 -12.77 -3.02 9.43
C GLN A 134 -11.67 -2.45 8.53
N SER A 135 -10.85 -3.31 7.94
CA SER A 135 -9.64 -2.94 7.20
C SER A 135 -9.83 -2.92 5.68
N VAL A 136 -11.09 -2.91 5.19
CA VAL A 136 -11.43 -2.95 3.75
C VAL A 136 -12.19 -1.70 3.32
N GLY A 137 -11.77 -1.10 2.20
CA GLY A 137 -12.46 0.00 1.53
C GLY A 137 -12.38 -0.07 0.00
N PHE A 138 -12.85 0.98 -0.68
CA PHE A 138 -12.80 1.11 -2.14
C PHE A 138 -11.83 2.22 -2.55
N GLY A 139 -10.90 1.92 -3.45
CA GLY A 139 -9.85 2.82 -3.93
C GLY A 139 -9.74 2.77 -5.45
N GLY A 140 -10.82 3.13 -6.15
CA GLY A 140 -11.03 2.73 -7.55
C GLY A 140 -10.08 3.30 -8.60
N ASP A 141 -9.27 4.31 -8.26
CA ASP A 141 -8.24 4.86 -9.14
C ASP A 141 -8.75 5.31 -10.52
N TYR A 142 -10.00 5.80 -10.57
CA TYR A 142 -10.62 6.33 -11.78
C TYR A 142 -9.80 7.49 -12.34
N ASP A 143 -9.58 7.48 -13.65
CA ASP A 143 -8.73 8.43 -14.39
C ASP A 143 -7.24 8.45 -13.96
N GLY A 144 -6.82 7.53 -13.08
CA GLY A 144 -5.43 7.38 -12.61
C GLY A 144 -4.62 6.31 -13.34
N VAL A 145 -5.28 5.51 -14.18
CA VAL A 145 -4.70 4.35 -14.87
C VAL A 145 -4.97 4.36 -16.36
N THR A 146 -4.09 3.71 -17.13
CA THR A 146 -4.16 3.60 -18.60
C THR A 146 -4.29 2.17 -19.05
#